data_AF-A0A3B8JVS1-F1
#
_entry.id   AF-A0A3B8JVS1-F1
#
_cell.length_a   1.000
_cell.length_b   1.000
_cell.length_c   1.000
_cell.angle_alpha   90.00
_cell.angle_beta   90.00
_cell.angle_gamma   90.00
#
_symmetry.space_group_name_H-M   'P 1'
#
loop_
_entity.id
_entity.type
_entity.pdbx_description
1 polymer ?
#
loop_
_entity_poly.entity_id
_entity_poly.type
_entity_poly.pdbx_seq_one_letter_code
_entity_poly.pdbx_strand_id
1 'polypeptide(L)'
;MLLQGPEAANFEESRTQSYMNLIDKLIACPNGQEPDVLDAHADLLDPSFVQTLVQVATSMAHEGNQDTATFLIHVARELSKMLGLYPQVSSEAPVESEASPA
;
A
#
# COMPACT_ATOMS: atom_id res chain seq x y z
N MET A 1 14.54 31.95 20.79
CA MET A 1 13.40 31.30 20.09
C MET A 1 14.01 30.45 19.00
N LEU A 2 13.93 29.12 19.15
CA LEU A 2 14.61 28.17 18.27
C LEU A 2 13.98 28.19 16.88
N LEU A 3 14.82 28.48 15.89
CA LEU A 3 14.55 28.42 14.47
C LEU A 3 14.57 26.94 14.04
N GLN A 4 13.40 26.33 13.84
CA GLN A 4 13.26 25.00 13.23
C GLN A 4 11.99 24.99 12.37
N GLY A 5 12.10 24.66 11.09
CA GLY A 5 10.99 24.40 10.16
C GLY A 5 11.53 24.11 8.76
N PRO A 6 11.74 22.83 8.38
CA PRO A 6 12.53 22.43 7.22
C PRO A 6 11.72 22.57 5.92
N GLU A 7 11.98 23.63 5.16
CA GLU A 7 11.33 23.96 3.89
C GLU A 7 11.77 23.07 2.69
N ALA A 8 12.35 21.90 2.97
CA ALA A 8 12.85 20.96 1.96
C ALA A 8 12.26 19.53 2.06
N ALA A 9 11.36 19.25 3.02
CA ALA A 9 10.74 17.93 3.22
C ALA A 9 9.35 17.78 2.56
N ASN A 10 8.89 18.78 1.81
CA ASN A 10 7.45 18.98 1.58
C ASN A 10 6.74 18.02 0.61
N PHE A 11 7.41 17.27 -0.26
CA PHE A 11 6.69 16.43 -1.25
C PHE A 11 6.47 14.98 -0.78
N GLU A 12 7.47 14.36 -0.17
CA GLU A 12 7.36 12.98 0.32
C GLU A 12 6.59 12.88 1.65
N GLU A 13 6.72 13.89 2.53
CA GLU A 13 5.85 14.02 3.71
C GLU A 13 4.39 14.23 3.30
N SER A 14 4.13 15.05 2.28
CA SER A 14 2.76 15.27 1.79
C SER A 14 2.12 13.98 1.27
N ARG A 15 2.91 13.12 0.61
CA ARG A 15 2.41 11.84 0.10
C ARG A 15 2.13 10.85 1.23
N THR A 16 3.04 10.75 2.19
CA THR A 16 2.86 9.92 3.38
C THR A 16 1.65 10.37 4.21
N GLN A 17 1.48 11.68 4.41
CA GLN A 17 0.30 12.25 5.06
C GLN A 17 -0.99 11.96 4.28
N SER A 18 -0.94 12.01 2.95
CA SER A 18 -2.08 11.68 2.09
C SER A 18 -2.48 10.22 2.23
N TYR A 19 -1.51 9.31 2.31
CA TYR A 19 -1.78 7.90 2.61
C TYR A 19 -2.42 7.70 3.97
N MET A 20 -1.87 8.33 5.01
CA MET A 20 -2.45 8.23 6.36
C MET A 20 -3.87 8.80 6.41
N ASN A 21 -4.13 9.92 5.72
CA ASN A 21 -5.46 10.51 5.62
C ASN A 21 -6.45 9.59 4.88
N LEU A 22 -6.00 8.95 3.80
CA LEU A 22 -6.79 7.98 3.06
C LEU A 22 -7.11 6.75 3.91
N ILE A 23 -6.13 6.24 4.67
CA ILE A 23 -6.32 5.12 5.59
C ILE A 23 -7.32 5.48 6.69
N ASP A 24 -7.20 6.66 7.29
CA ASP A 24 -8.13 7.14 8.31
C ASP A 24 -9.57 7.23 7.75
N LYS A 25 -9.72 7.74 6.52
CA LYS A 25 -11.01 7.72 5.81
C LYS A 25 -11.54 6.31 5.60
N LEU A 26 -10.70 5.35 5.18
CA LEU A 26 -11.12 3.97 4.99
C LEU A 26 -11.62 3.33 6.29
N ILE A 27 -10.97 3.61 7.41
CA ILE A 27 -11.35 3.07 8.73
C ILE A 27 -12.61 3.76 9.27
N ALA A 28 -12.76 5.06 9.02
CA ALA A 28 -13.92 5.84 9.45
C ALA A 28 -15.16 5.65 8.56
N CYS A 29 -14.97 5.18 7.33
CA CYS A 29 -16.06 4.97 6.39
C CYS A 29 -16.92 3.75 6.77
N PRO A 30 -18.24 3.82 6.55
CA PRO A 30 -19.12 2.66 6.66
C PRO A 30 -18.73 1.57 5.65
N ASN A 31 -18.90 0.31 6.05
CA ASN A 31 -18.75 -0.85 5.16
C ASN A 31 -19.59 -0.66 3.88
N GLY A 32 -18.94 -0.79 2.73
CA GLY A 32 -19.49 -0.61 1.39
C GLY A 32 -19.09 0.70 0.70
N GLN A 33 -18.42 1.64 1.37
CA GLN A 33 -17.97 2.92 0.78
C GLN A 33 -16.47 2.99 0.51
N GLU A 34 -15.72 1.96 0.93
CA GLU A 34 -14.30 1.81 0.65
C GLU A 34 -13.94 1.94 -0.83
N PRO A 35 -14.64 1.27 -1.79
CA PRO A 35 -14.27 1.38 -3.20
C PRO A 35 -14.43 2.80 -3.75
N ASP A 36 -15.48 3.54 -3.35
CA ASP A 36 -15.67 4.95 -3.73
C ASP A 36 -14.55 5.83 -3.20
N VAL A 37 -14.11 5.61 -1.96
CA VAL A 37 -13.00 6.35 -1.36
C VAL A 37 -11.68 6.03 -2.05
N LEU A 38 -11.43 4.77 -2.39
CA LEU A 38 -10.23 4.36 -3.13
C LEU A 38 -10.22 4.95 -4.54
N ASP A 39 -11.36 4.91 -5.24
CA ASP A 39 -11.49 5.45 -6.61
C ASP A 39 -11.27 6.97 -6.65
N ALA A 40 -11.84 7.70 -5.69
CA ALA A 40 -11.62 9.14 -5.55
C ALA A 40 -10.14 9.52 -5.29
N HIS A 41 -9.34 8.56 -4.81
CA HIS A 41 -7.93 8.73 -4.49
C HIS A 41 -7.03 7.78 -5.31
N ALA A 42 -7.44 7.43 -6.54
CA ALA A 42 -6.70 6.52 -7.43
C ALA A 42 -5.23 6.92 -7.65
N ASP A 43 -4.92 8.23 -7.62
CA ASP A 43 -3.55 8.77 -7.73
C ASP A 43 -2.62 8.31 -6.59
N LEU A 44 -3.19 8.02 -5.42
CA LEU A 44 -2.47 7.52 -4.24
C LEU A 44 -2.36 5.99 -4.21
N LEU A 45 -3.07 5.28 -5.09
CA LEU A 45 -3.08 3.83 -5.11
C LEU A 45 -1.84 3.31 -5.82
N ASP A 46 -0.77 3.13 -5.05
CA ASP A 46 0.50 2.64 -5.52
C ASP A 46 1.08 1.56 -4.58
N PRO A 47 2.12 0.82 -5.01
CA PRO A 47 2.76 -0.16 -4.14
C PRO A 47 3.20 0.36 -2.77
N SER A 48 3.58 1.64 -2.66
CA SER A 48 3.97 2.24 -1.39
C SER A 48 2.76 2.43 -0.46
N PHE A 49 1.60 2.79 -1.02
CA PHE A 49 0.35 2.85 -0.26
C PHE A 49 -0.08 1.47 0.27
N VAL A 50 0.01 0.43 -0.58
CA VAL A 50 -0.26 -0.96 -0.19
C VAL A 50 0.62 -1.39 0.98
N GLN A 51 1.92 -1.08 0.92
CA GLN A 51 2.84 -1.40 2.02
C GLN A 51 2.48 -0.66 3.32
N THR A 52 2.05 0.60 3.20
CA THR A 52 1.59 1.43 4.32
C THR A 52 0.35 0.83 4.99
N LEU A 53 -0.63 0.36 4.21
CA LEU A 53 -1.81 -0.34 4.72
C LEU A 53 -1.43 -1.55 5.59
N VAL A 54 -0.47 -2.37 5.14
CA VAL A 54 -0.01 -3.55 5.89
C VAL A 54 0.68 -3.14 7.20
N GLN A 55 1.49 -2.09 7.18
CA GLN A 55 2.15 -1.57 8.38
C GLN A 55 1.12 -1.08 9.41
N VAL A 56 0.15 -0.25 8.98
CA VAL A 56 -0.90 0.25 9.87
C VAL A 56 -1.77 -0.90 10.38
N ALA A 57 -2.15 -1.85 9.52
CA ALA A 57 -2.89 -3.04 9.93
C ALA A 57 -2.16 -3.84 11.02
N THR A 58 -0.84 -4.02 10.87
CA THR A 58 -0.02 -4.74 11.85
C THR A 58 0.00 -4.00 13.19
N SER A 59 0.12 -2.68 13.17
CA SER A 59 0.03 -1.84 14.37
C SER A 59 -1.34 -1.95 15.04
N MET A 60 -2.43 -1.84 14.27
CA MET A 60 -3.81 -1.98 14.76
C MET A 60 -4.05 -3.36 15.39
N ALA A 61 -3.53 -4.43 14.79
CA ALA A 61 -3.60 -5.77 15.33
C ALA A 61 -2.92 -5.87 16.71
N HIS A 62 -1.78 -5.20 16.87
CA HIS A 62 -1.03 -5.16 18.13
C HIS A 62 -1.76 -4.34 19.21
N GLU A 63 -2.48 -3.29 18.83
CA GLU A 63 -3.32 -2.50 19.74
C GLU A 63 -4.65 -3.19 20.11
N GLY A 64 -4.91 -4.39 19.56
CA GLY A 64 -6.13 -5.17 19.83
C GLY A 64 -7.28 -4.89 18.86
N ASN A 65 -7.06 -4.05 17.85
CA ASN A 65 -8.04 -3.74 16.81
C ASN A 65 -7.93 -4.71 15.61
N GLN A 66 -8.20 -5.98 15.89
CA GLN A 66 -8.07 -7.08 14.93
C GLN A 66 -9.03 -6.95 13.74
N ASP A 67 -10.24 -6.44 13.96
CA ASP A 67 -11.24 -6.22 12.89
C ASP A 67 -10.72 -5.21 11.86
N THR A 68 -10.23 -4.06 12.32
CA THR A 68 -9.65 -3.02 11.45
C THR A 68 -8.40 -3.53 10.76
N ALA A 69 -7.53 -4.25 11.47
CA ALA A 69 -6.34 -4.85 10.88
C ALA A 69 -6.69 -5.82 9.73
N THR A 70 -7.64 -6.72 9.96
CA THR A 70 -8.08 -7.70 8.95
C THR A 70 -8.65 -7.00 7.72
N PHE A 71 -9.46 -5.96 7.95
CA PHE A 71 -10.01 -5.11 6.91
C PHE A 71 -8.91 -4.45 6.05
N LEU A 72 -7.94 -3.77 6.67
CA LEU A 72 -6.84 -3.11 5.96
C LEU A 72 -5.98 -4.10 5.17
N ILE A 73 -5.74 -5.31 5.69
CA ILE A 73 -5.05 -6.38 4.95
C ILE A 73 -5.86 -6.84 3.74
N HIS A 74 -7.18 -6.96 3.85
CA HIS A 74 -8.04 -7.28 2.71
C HIS A 74 -7.95 -6.21 1.61
N VAL A 75 -8.04 -4.93 1.99
CA VAL A 75 -7.89 -3.81 1.04
C VAL A 75 -6.52 -3.84 0.38
N ALA A 76 -5.43 -4.02 1.15
CA ALA A 76 -4.08 -4.09 0.62
C ALA A 76 -3.91 -5.23 -0.41
N ARG A 77 -4.53 -6.39 -0.18
CA ARG A 77 -4.50 -7.52 -1.11
C ARG A 77 -5.25 -7.22 -2.41
N GLU A 78 -6.43 -6.61 -2.34
CA GLU A 78 -7.18 -6.24 -3.54
C GLU A 78 -6.44 -5.18 -4.37
N LEU A 79 -5.88 -4.17 -3.71
CA LEU A 79 -5.01 -3.17 -4.36
C LEU A 79 -3.78 -3.82 -5.01
N SER A 80 -3.15 -4.78 -4.35
CA SER A 80 -1.99 -5.51 -4.92
C SER A 80 -2.34 -6.25 -6.21
N LYS A 81 -3.56 -6.81 -6.30
CA LYS A 81 -4.06 -7.46 -7.52
C LYS A 81 -4.31 -6.43 -8.62
N MET A 82 -4.99 -5.32 -8.29
CA MET A 82 -5.29 -4.26 -9.25
C MET A 82 -4.03 -3.61 -9.83
N LEU A 83 -3.02 -3.41 -8.98
CA LEU A 83 -1.74 -2.84 -9.37
C LEU A 83 -0.81 -3.84 -10.07
N GLY A 84 -1.20 -5.11 -10.19
CA GLY A 84 -0.36 -6.14 -10.80
C GLY A 84 0.96 -6.36 -10.05
N LEU A 85 1.00 -6.07 -8.74
CA LEU A 85 2.19 -6.26 -7.89
C LEU A 85 2.52 -7.73 -7.64
N TYR A 86 1.58 -8.61 -7.96
CA TYR A 86 1.90 -10.01 -8.12
C TYR A 86 2.77 -10.15 -9.36
N PRO A 87 4.04 -10.62 -9.23
CA PRO A 87 4.79 -11.00 -10.39
C PRO A 87 3.96 -12.08 -11.06
N GLN A 88 3.35 -11.73 -12.19
CA GLN A 88 3.08 -12.72 -13.21
C GLN A 88 4.44 -13.34 -13.40
N VAL A 89 4.58 -14.60 -13.04
CA VAL A 89 5.67 -15.42 -13.54
C VAL A 89 5.45 -15.44 -15.04
N SER A 90 5.87 -14.38 -15.72
CA SER A 90 6.15 -14.40 -17.13
C SER A 90 7.19 -15.49 -17.25
N SER A 91 6.67 -16.63 -17.68
CA SER A 91 7.37 -17.80 -18.11
C SER A 91 8.41 -17.39 -19.13
N GLU A 92 9.58 -16.96 -18.66
CA GLU A 92 10.78 -16.90 -19.46
C GLU A 92 11.97 -17.08 -18.52
N ALA A 93 12.06 -18.30 -17.98
CA ALA A 93 13.37 -18.87 -17.77
C ALA A 93 13.97 -19.10 -19.17
N PRO A 94 15.09 -18.47 -19.55
CA PRO A 94 15.88 -18.99 -20.64
C PRO A 94 16.43 -20.32 -20.15
N VAL A 95 15.78 -21.40 -20.58
CA VAL A 95 16.34 -22.75 -20.57
C VAL A 95 17.46 -22.83 -21.60
N GLU A 96 18.51 -22.04 -21.43
CA GLU A 96 19.77 -22.31 -22.12
C GLU A 96 20.59 -23.23 -21.23
N SER A 97 20.14 -24.48 -21.26
CA SER A 97 20.98 -25.64 -21.06
C SER A 97 22.09 -25.58 -22.10
N GLU A 98 23.16 -24.84 -21.83
CA GLU A 98 24.40 -24.92 -22.60
C GLU A 98 25.05 -26.27 -22.26
N ALA A 99 24.56 -27.31 -22.93
CA ALA A 99 25.26 -28.57 -23.05
C ALA A 99 26.56 -28.29 -23.81
N SER A 100 27.65 -28.32 -23.06
CA SER A 100 29.03 -28.41 -23.55
C SER A 100 29.09 -29.27 -24.83
N PRO A 101 29.50 -28.74 -25.99
CA PRO A 101 29.90 -29.60 -27.08
C PRO A 101 31.22 -30.27 -26.71
N ALA A 102 31.27 -31.56 -27.04
CA ALA A 102 32.40 -32.47 -26.83
C ALA A 102 33.62 -32.14 -27.71
#